data_AF-A0A519MNS4-F1
#
_entry.id   AF-A0A519MNS4-F1
#
_cell.length_a   1.000
_cell.length_b   1.000
_cell.length_c   1.000
_cell.angle_alpha   90.00
_cell.angle_beta   90.00
_cell.angle_gamma   90.00
#
_symmetry.space_group_name_H-M   'P 1'
#
loop_
_entity.id
_entity.type
_entity.pdbx_description
1 polymer ?
#
loop_
_entity_poly.entity_id
_entity_poly.type
_entity_poly.pdbx_seq_one_letter_code
_entity_poly.pdbx_strand_id
1 'polypeptide(L)'
;MQSRRFSQTSTKPQPTSGNLYYVRLSTSLGTFYKLGFTTLGSAQERFAYQGKGHDGLVDDVLLFVYRDDAYEVEQIIHAHFRGKASFAIPEEGMPFFENGQSEIYAEDILKLDWKSAEGDSNETRTNITKVRGKRAGRSDEEIREQLEVEKSIADVVTSLARAFRWIIRGYNKLEEWNASDNEKSRRARLNAVLVDLKAKSEENRRNWLRRRTRIISDPYAALQADVREAIAALKRKDLQGFENIIHVPLFAHNLAEAMTADFGFGSDYMGVANNCGMFALIEAMEKQSPRDLLLKPVQETYKAILRVLVKSHRLLREDLIMPDDPKYSVSEPEGDYQYDSLSNYYGPRNYLDLFGRDWSIDDNPQFDVKVGAVEFDVVVSNQETGFRGCLKVNAMYVSGHKISLSFPNFLDLEESAWEHRKKWEKSVGLRDPNEQDLPHRNYFRRMMLEEMREIDEMGE
;
A
#
# COMPACT_ATOMS: atom_id res chain seq x y z
N MET A 1 13.86 -0.09 -25.43
CA MET A 1 14.83 -0.73 -24.50
C MET A 1 14.45 -2.21 -24.33
N GLN A 2 15.22 -3.13 -24.91
CA GLN A 2 14.98 -4.57 -24.77
C GLN A 2 15.57 -5.04 -23.42
N SER A 3 14.71 -5.53 -22.54
CA SER A 3 15.11 -6.20 -21.29
C SER A 3 15.81 -7.52 -21.63
N ARG A 4 17.15 -7.52 -21.65
CA ARG A 4 17.95 -8.75 -21.70
C ARG A 4 17.79 -9.48 -20.36
N ARG A 5 17.03 -10.56 -20.37
CA ARG A 5 17.04 -11.55 -19.27
C ARG A 5 18.42 -12.21 -19.26
N PHE A 6 19.23 -11.91 -18.27
CA PHE A 6 20.47 -12.63 -17.99
C PHE A 6 20.14 -14.06 -17.55
N SER A 7 20.10 -14.98 -18.51
CA SER A 7 20.16 -16.42 -18.26
C SER A 7 21.61 -16.82 -18.02
N GLN A 8 22.10 -16.66 -16.78
CA GLN A 8 23.37 -17.28 -16.37
C GLN A 8 23.14 -18.76 -16.04
N THR A 9 23.00 -19.59 -17.07
CA THR A 9 23.13 -21.04 -16.93
C THR A 9 24.60 -21.42 -17.06
N SER A 10 25.39 -21.14 -16.02
CA SER A 10 26.70 -21.77 -15.86
C SER A 10 26.48 -23.22 -15.44
N THR A 11 26.75 -24.16 -16.34
CA THR A 11 26.56 -25.61 -16.14
C THR A 11 27.66 -26.28 -15.31
N LYS A 12 28.63 -25.51 -14.79
CA LYS A 12 29.61 -26.03 -13.83
C LYS A 12 29.08 -25.87 -12.41
N PRO A 13 29.09 -26.93 -11.57
CA PRO A 13 28.77 -26.80 -10.16
C PRO A 13 29.71 -25.77 -9.55
N GLN A 14 29.15 -24.71 -8.95
CA GLN A 14 29.97 -23.77 -8.20
C GLN A 14 30.52 -24.49 -6.95
N PRO A 15 31.79 -24.25 -6.58
CA PRO A 15 32.31 -24.77 -5.33
C PRO A 15 31.47 -24.25 -4.16
N THR A 16 30.97 -25.17 -3.33
CA THR A 16 30.16 -24.84 -2.15
C THR A 16 31.04 -24.47 -0.95
N SER A 17 32.26 -25.02 -0.91
CA SER A 17 33.22 -24.84 0.18
C SER A 17 34.26 -23.75 -0.09
N GLY A 18 34.65 -23.05 0.98
CA GLY A 18 35.64 -21.96 0.95
C GLY A 18 35.42 -20.98 2.10
N ASN A 19 35.89 -19.74 1.94
CA ASN A 19 35.89 -18.71 2.97
C ASN A 19 34.70 -17.76 2.80
N LEU A 20 33.83 -17.71 3.82
CA LEU A 20 32.86 -16.65 3.99
C LEU A 20 33.58 -15.44 4.58
N TYR A 21 33.39 -14.27 3.97
CA TYR A 21 34.03 -13.04 4.43
C TYR A 21 33.04 -11.89 4.58
N TYR A 22 33.34 -11.03 5.56
CA TYR A 22 32.65 -9.77 5.78
C TYR A 22 33.69 -8.69 6.03
N VAL A 23 33.70 -7.67 5.18
CA VAL A 23 34.75 -6.63 5.20
C VAL A 23 34.13 -5.25 5.27
N ARG A 24 34.83 -4.35 5.99
CA ARG A 24 34.60 -2.91 5.92
C ARG A 24 35.42 -2.33 4.78
N LEU A 25 34.78 -1.49 4.00
CA LEU A 25 35.35 -0.83 2.83
C LEU A 25 35.38 0.68 3.06
N SER A 26 36.52 1.30 2.77
CA SER A 26 36.65 2.75 2.72
C SER A 26 36.62 3.19 1.26
N THR A 27 35.55 3.90 0.86
CA THR A 27 35.35 4.35 -0.51
C THR A 27 35.25 5.87 -0.58
N SER A 28 35.35 6.44 -1.78
CA SER A 28 35.13 7.87 -1.99
C SER A 28 33.72 8.35 -1.64
N LEU A 29 32.75 7.43 -1.50
CA LEU A 29 31.39 7.76 -1.09
C LEU A 29 31.15 7.54 0.41
N GLY A 30 32.16 7.05 1.14
CA GLY A 30 32.07 6.72 2.57
C GLY A 30 32.32 5.25 2.85
N THR A 31 31.94 4.84 4.06
CA THR A 31 32.11 3.48 4.56
C THR A 31 31.03 2.56 4.01
N PHE A 32 31.44 1.41 3.48
CA PHE A 32 30.56 0.32 3.09
C PHE A 32 30.97 -0.99 3.76
N TYR A 33 30.07 -1.97 3.69
CA TYR A 33 30.34 -3.33 4.08
C TYR A 33 30.03 -4.27 2.94
N LYS A 34 30.89 -5.26 2.70
CA LYS A 34 30.66 -6.29 1.70
C LYS A 34 30.72 -7.65 2.34
N LEU A 35 29.63 -8.39 2.17
CA LEU A 35 29.56 -9.82 2.46
C LEU A 35 29.85 -10.58 1.17
N GLY A 36 30.55 -11.69 1.26
CA GLY A 36 30.74 -12.55 0.11
C GLY A 36 31.43 -13.85 0.45
N PHE A 37 31.65 -14.63 -0.58
CA PHE A 37 32.30 -15.93 -0.52
C PHE A 37 33.51 -15.97 -1.46
N THR A 38 34.57 -16.66 -1.06
CA THR A 38 35.74 -16.90 -1.92
C THR A 38 36.44 -18.22 -1.62
N THR A 39 37.02 -18.85 -2.64
CA THR A 39 37.93 -19.99 -2.48
C THR A 39 39.40 -19.57 -2.31
N LEU A 40 39.68 -18.26 -2.30
CA LEU A 40 41.04 -17.70 -2.15
C LEU A 40 41.46 -17.65 -0.67
N GLY A 41 42.76 -17.45 -0.43
CA GLY A 41 43.36 -17.54 0.90
C GLY A 41 43.08 -16.34 1.81
N SER A 42 42.66 -15.21 1.24
CA SER A 42 42.31 -14.00 1.99
C SER A 42 41.23 -13.15 1.30
N ALA A 43 40.60 -12.25 2.05
CA ALA A 43 39.68 -11.26 1.48
C ALA A 43 40.44 -10.31 0.53
N GLN A 44 41.67 -9.91 0.88
CA GLN A 44 42.50 -9.04 0.05
C GLN A 44 42.79 -9.68 -1.32
N GLU A 45 43.18 -10.96 -1.35
CA GLU A 45 43.35 -11.71 -2.61
C GLU A 45 42.07 -11.71 -3.45
N ARG A 46 40.91 -11.88 -2.82
CA ARG A 46 39.61 -11.84 -3.52
C ARG A 46 39.35 -10.49 -4.17
N PHE A 47 39.68 -9.39 -3.51
CA PHE A 47 39.47 -8.05 -4.06
C PHE A 47 40.53 -7.69 -5.12
N ALA A 48 41.74 -8.27 -5.03
CA ALA A 48 42.80 -8.12 -6.02
C ALA A 48 42.56 -8.97 -7.29
N TYR A 49 41.83 -10.09 -7.20
CA TYR A 49 41.72 -11.11 -8.26
C TYR A 49 41.28 -10.58 -9.64
N GLN A 50 40.45 -9.53 -9.69
CA GLN A 50 40.00 -8.95 -10.96
C GLN A 50 40.94 -7.87 -11.54
N GLY A 51 42.06 -7.57 -10.87
CA GLY A 51 43.04 -6.60 -11.34
C GLY A 51 42.55 -5.15 -11.37
N LYS A 52 41.40 -4.84 -10.75
CA LYS A 52 40.81 -3.49 -10.69
C LYS A 52 41.34 -2.64 -9.51
N GLY A 53 42.27 -3.16 -8.71
CA GLY A 53 42.85 -2.44 -7.57
C GLY A 53 41.87 -2.18 -6.43
N HIS A 54 40.84 -3.03 -6.27
CA HIS A 54 39.84 -2.86 -5.20
C HIS A 54 40.35 -3.31 -3.82
N ASP A 55 41.48 -4.00 -3.75
CA ASP A 55 42.13 -4.45 -2.52
C ASP A 55 42.52 -3.27 -1.62
N GLY A 56 42.91 -2.13 -2.20
CA GLY A 56 43.19 -0.90 -1.45
C GLY A 56 41.94 -0.24 -0.82
N LEU A 57 40.73 -0.70 -1.15
CA LEU A 57 39.49 -0.23 -0.54
C LEU A 57 39.13 -1.01 0.73
N VAL A 58 39.78 -2.15 0.99
CA VAL A 58 39.53 -2.96 2.19
C VAL A 58 40.18 -2.27 3.39
N ASP A 59 39.35 -1.71 4.27
CA ASP A 59 39.81 -1.04 5.48
C ASP A 59 40.00 -2.03 6.63
N ASP A 60 39.05 -2.96 6.81
CA ASP A 60 39.09 -3.95 7.89
C ASP A 60 38.40 -5.26 7.47
N VAL A 61 38.92 -6.38 7.96
CA VAL A 61 38.33 -7.71 7.73
C VAL A 61 37.66 -8.16 9.02
N LEU A 62 36.34 -8.05 9.06
CA LEU A 62 35.53 -8.30 10.25
C LEU A 62 35.23 -9.79 10.44
N LEU A 63 35.15 -10.54 9.34
CA LEU A 63 34.95 -11.98 9.32
C LEU A 63 35.73 -12.57 8.15
N PHE A 64 36.45 -13.66 8.40
CA PHE A 64 37.04 -14.51 7.36
C PHE A 64 37.13 -15.94 7.87
N VAL A 65 36.16 -16.78 7.52
CA VAL A 65 36.01 -18.13 8.10
C VAL A 65 35.76 -19.15 7.01
N TYR A 66 36.52 -20.23 7.03
CA TYR A 66 36.31 -21.37 6.15
C TYR A 66 35.06 -22.16 6.55
N ARG A 67 34.24 -22.56 5.56
CA ARG A 67 33.12 -23.49 5.74
C ARG A 67 32.96 -24.38 4.50
N ASP A 68 32.40 -25.57 4.73
CA ASP A 68 32.07 -26.51 3.65
C ASP A 68 30.82 -26.09 2.83
N ASP A 69 29.99 -25.24 3.44
CA ASP A 69 28.71 -24.71 2.93
C ASP A 69 28.72 -23.17 2.79
N ALA A 70 29.91 -22.59 2.61
CA ALA A 70 30.11 -21.14 2.68
C ALA A 70 29.29 -20.38 1.62
N TYR A 71 29.13 -20.94 0.41
CA TYR A 71 28.32 -20.36 -0.64
C TYR A 71 26.82 -20.34 -0.27
N GLU A 72 26.28 -21.45 0.23
CA GLU A 72 24.87 -21.52 0.64
C GLU A 72 24.56 -20.54 1.78
N VAL A 73 25.47 -20.44 2.76
CA VAL A 73 25.33 -19.52 3.89
C VAL A 73 25.34 -18.07 3.42
N GLU A 74 26.25 -17.71 2.51
CA GLU A 74 26.31 -16.38 1.89
C GLU A 74 24.97 -16.03 1.20
N GLN A 75 24.44 -16.93 0.37
CA GLN A 75 23.15 -16.74 -0.30
C GLN A 75 21.98 -16.57 0.69
N ILE A 76 21.95 -17.34 1.78
CA ILE A 76 20.91 -17.21 2.83
C ILE A 76 20.99 -15.84 3.51
N ILE A 77 22.20 -15.37 3.84
CA ILE A 77 22.39 -14.08 4.50
C ILE A 77 22.00 -12.94 3.55
N HIS A 78 22.40 -12.98 2.27
CA HIS A 78 21.97 -11.99 1.28
C HIS A 78 20.45 -11.99 1.08
N ALA A 79 19.81 -13.15 1.06
CA ALA A 79 18.36 -13.24 0.99
C ALA A 79 17.68 -12.59 2.21
N HIS A 80 18.22 -12.82 3.41
CA HIS A 80 17.70 -12.23 4.65
C HIS A 80 17.85 -10.70 4.68
N PHE A 81 19.00 -10.18 4.24
CA PHE A 81 19.31 -8.75 4.26
C PHE A 81 19.09 -8.03 2.92
N ARG A 82 18.34 -8.61 1.99
CA ARG A 82 18.10 -8.02 0.65
C ARG A 82 17.55 -6.59 0.71
N GLY A 83 16.68 -6.30 1.68
CA GLY A 83 16.11 -4.96 1.88
C GLY A 83 17.09 -3.91 2.41
N LYS A 84 18.31 -4.31 2.77
CA LYS A 84 19.38 -3.42 3.26
C LYS A 84 20.50 -3.20 2.25
N ALA A 85 20.47 -3.88 1.11
CA ALA A 85 21.49 -3.72 0.08
C ALA A 85 21.48 -2.28 -0.46
N SER A 86 22.65 -1.68 -0.60
CA SER A 86 22.80 -0.30 -1.11
C SER A 86 22.42 -0.17 -2.59
N PHE A 87 22.56 -1.28 -3.33
CA PHE A 87 22.35 -1.34 -4.77
C PHE A 87 21.51 -2.57 -5.13
N ALA A 88 20.31 -2.33 -5.66
CA ALA A 88 19.44 -3.42 -6.13
C ALA A 88 19.82 -3.91 -7.53
N ILE A 89 20.41 -3.03 -8.34
CA ILE A 89 20.89 -3.28 -9.69
C ILE A 89 22.30 -2.70 -9.84
N PRO A 90 23.14 -3.24 -10.73
CA PRO A 90 24.43 -2.64 -11.02
C PRO A 90 24.27 -1.19 -11.53
N GLU A 91 24.93 -0.26 -10.87
CA GLU A 91 24.94 1.17 -11.20
C GLU A 91 26.37 1.58 -11.59
N GLU A 92 26.55 2.07 -12.82
CA GLU A 92 27.85 2.51 -13.36
C GLU A 92 28.55 3.45 -12.38
N GLY A 93 29.88 3.56 -12.30
CA GLY A 93 30.62 4.51 -11.43
C GLY A 93 30.18 4.66 -9.95
N MET A 94 29.41 3.71 -9.43
CA MET A 94 29.29 3.42 -8.00
C MET A 94 30.34 2.34 -7.66
N PRO A 95 30.76 2.22 -6.38
CA PRO A 95 31.74 1.22 -5.98
C PRO A 95 31.32 -0.18 -6.43
N PHE A 96 32.29 -0.95 -6.96
CA PHE A 96 32.10 -2.34 -7.41
C PHE A 96 31.09 -2.54 -8.55
N PHE A 97 30.88 -1.55 -9.41
CA PHE A 97 30.09 -1.74 -10.63
C PHE A 97 30.54 -2.99 -11.41
N GLU A 98 29.57 -3.85 -11.73
CA GLU A 98 29.74 -5.19 -12.36
C GLU A 98 30.58 -6.20 -11.57
N ASN A 99 30.94 -5.92 -10.31
CA ASN A 99 31.76 -6.80 -9.47
C ASN A 99 31.13 -7.05 -8.09
N GLY A 100 29.94 -7.66 -8.07
CA GLY A 100 29.25 -8.03 -6.83
C GLY A 100 28.69 -6.83 -6.07
N GLN A 101 28.20 -5.81 -6.78
CA GLN A 101 27.66 -4.60 -6.19
C GLN A 101 26.39 -4.84 -5.35
N SER A 102 25.59 -5.85 -5.72
CA SER A 102 24.39 -6.27 -4.98
C SER A 102 24.67 -6.79 -3.57
N GLU A 103 25.94 -7.04 -3.26
CA GLU A 103 26.40 -7.62 -1.98
C GLU A 103 26.96 -6.53 -1.04
N ILE A 104 26.71 -5.25 -1.36
CA ILE A 104 27.23 -4.08 -0.63
C ILE A 104 26.14 -3.43 0.22
N TYR A 105 26.52 -3.05 1.44
CA TYR A 105 25.65 -2.46 2.45
C TYR A 105 26.25 -1.15 2.97
N ALA A 106 25.42 -0.13 3.17
CA ALA A 106 25.84 1.17 3.72
C ALA A 106 25.94 1.15 5.25
N GLU A 107 25.46 0.10 5.90
CA GLU A 107 25.49 -0.10 7.36
C GLU A 107 26.04 -1.48 7.70
N ASP A 108 26.59 -1.62 8.91
CA ASP A 108 27.03 -2.92 9.43
C ASP A 108 25.81 -3.79 9.76
N ILE A 109 25.49 -4.69 8.84
CA ILE A 109 24.32 -5.56 8.93
C ILE A 109 24.53 -6.74 9.90
N LEU A 110 25.78 -7.10 10.21
CA LEU A 110 26.12 -8.20 11.11
C LEU A 110 26.49 -7.72 12.53
N LYS A 111 26.67 -6.40 12.72
CA LYS A 111 27.06 -5.77 14.00
C LYS A 111 28.40 -6.30 14.52
N LEU A 112 29.35 -6.50 13.62
CA LEU A 112 30.70 -6.98 13.93
C LEU A 112 31.72 -5.84 14.03
N ASP A 113 31.39 -4.65 13.51
CA ASP A 113 32.24 -3.49 13.53
C ASP A 113 31.96 -2.59 14.74
N TRP A 114 32.77 -2.76 15.78
CA TRP A 114 32.72 -1.95 16.99
C TRP A 114 33.24 -0.51 16.79
N LYS A 115 33.96 -0.22 15.70
CA LYS A 115 34.46 1.14 15.40
C LYS A 115 33.43 1.98 14.67
N SER A 116 32.43 1.36 14.02
CA SER A 116 31.43 2.13 13.26
C SER A 116 30.56 2.94 14.20
N ALA A 117 30.57 4.26 14.01
CA ALA A 117 29.56 5.12 14.61
C ALA A 117 28.29 5.03 13.75
N GLU A 118 27.10 5.05 14.36
CA GLU A 118 25.82 5.07 13.61
C GLU A 118 25.77 6.22 12.58
N GLY A 119 26.56 7.29 12.77
CA GLY A 119 26.68 8.44 11.87
C GLY A 119 27.26 8.12 10.48
N ASP A 120 28.17 7.15 10.36
CA ASP A 120 28.91 6.90 9.12
C ASP A 120 27.99 6.38 7.99
N SER A 121 26.98 5.59 8.37
CA SER A 121 26.01 5.03 7.41
C SER A 121 25.13 6.09 6.75
N ASN A 122 24.79 7.17 7.48
CA ASN A 122 23.97 8.25 6.97
C ASN A 122 24.75 9.15 6.01
N GLU A 123 26.03 9.39 6.29
CA GLU A 123 26.91 10.09 5.37
C GLU A 123 27.08 9.30 4.06
N THR A 124 27.33 7.99 4.15
CA THR A 124 27.42 7.13 2.96
C THR A 124 26.14 7.18 2.14
N ARG A 125 24.97 7.03 2.77
CA ARG A 125 23.66 7.13 2.09
C ARG A 125 23.48 8.50 1.41
N THR A 126 23.81 9.57 2.10
CA THR A 126 23.75 10.95 1.57
C THR A 126 24.63 11.09 0.32
N ASN A 127 25.85 10.57 0.36
CA ASN A 127 26.77 10.62 -0.78
C ASN A 127 26.29 9.80 -1.97
N ILE A 128 25.69 8.62 -1.73
CA ILE A 128 25.03 7.83 -2.78
C ILE A 128 23.91 8.64 -3.43
N THR A 129 23.02 9.25 -2.64
CA THR A 129 21.89 10.05 -3.16
C THR A 129 22.40 11.24 -3.98
N LYS A 130 23.46 11.94 -3.52
CA LYS A 130 24.10 13.01 -4.29
C LYS A 130 24.62 12.54 -5.64
N VAL A 131 25.33 11.41 -5.70
CA VAL A 131 25.87 10.87 -6.95
C VAL A 131 24.74 10.44 -7.90
N ARG A 132 23.68 9.79 -7.38
CA ARG A 132 22.50 9.41 -8.18
C ARG A 132 21.80 10.64 -8.75
N GLY A 133 21.59 11.67 -7.92
CA GLY A 133 20.95 12.92 -8.34
C GLY A 133 21.72 13.62 -9.45
N LYS A 134 23.03 13.79 -9.29
CA LYS A 134 23.89 14.45 -10.29
C LYS A 134 23.84 13.75 -11.65
N ARG A 135 23.75 12.43 -11.65
CA ARG A 135 23.66 11.62 -12.89
C ARG A 135 22.30 11.65 -13.56
N ALA A 136 21.25 11.79 -12.76
CA ALA A 136 19.91 12.04 -13.27
C ALA A 136 19.76 13.47 -13.83
N GLY A 137 20.83 14.29 -13.84
CA GLY A 137 20.80 15.67 -14.30
C GLY A 137 20.11 16.62 -13.33
N ARG A 138 19.89 16.20 -12.06
CA ARG A 138 19.29 17.05 -11.04
C ARG A 138 20.28 18.11 -10.59
N SER A 139 19.76 19.31 -10.37
CA SER A 139 20.48 20.42 -9.76
C SER A 139 20.88 20.10 -8.31
N ASP A 140 21.92 20.75 -7.81
CA ASP A 140 22.33 20.59 -6.41
C ASP A 140 21.21 21.00 -5.42
N GLU A 141 20.32 21.92 -5.83
CA GLU A 141 19.16 22.35 -5.02
C GLU A 141 18.09 21.24 -4.92
N GLU A 142 17.72 20.61 -6.03
CA GLU A 142 16.78 19.47 -6.01
C GLU A 142 17.31 18.29 -5.19
N ILE A 143 18.63 18.06 -5.25
CA ILE A 143 19.29 17.03 -4.44
C ILE A 143 19.23 17.41 -2.95
N ARG A 144 19.44 18.69 -2.63
CA ARG A 144 19.35 19.19 -1.26
C ARG A 144 17.93 19.03 -0.71
N GLU A 145 16.92 19.42 -1.47
CA GLU A 145 15.50 19.26 -1.10
C GLU A 145 15.13 17.79 -0.86
N GLN A 146 15.56 16.88 -1.74
CA GLN A 146 15.33 15.44 -1.53
C GLN A 146 15.97 14.95 -0.23
N LEU A 147 17.21 15.35 0.04
CA LEU A 147 17.91 14.98 1.27
C LEU A 147 17.23 15.55 2.52
N GLU A 148 16.67 16.76 2.45
CA GLU A 148 15.91 17.36 3.54
C GLU A 148 14.59 16.62 3.80
N VAL A 149 13.90 16.19 2.75
CA VAL A 149 12.69 15.35 2.87
C VAL A 149 13.04 13.99 3.49
N GLU A 150 14.08 13.32 3.01
CA GLU A 150 14.54 12.04 3.56
C GLU A 150 14.94 12.17 5.04
N LYS A 151 15.65 13.25 5.38
CA LYS A 151 16.02 13.57 6.77
C LYS A 151 14.78 13.84 7.64
N SER A 152 13.83 14.63 7.15
CA SER A 152 12.58 14.93 7.87
C SER A 152 11.77 13.66 8.14
N ILE A 153 11.66 12.75 7.15
CA ILE A 153 11.02 11.44 7.33
C ILE A 153 11.76 10.62 8.38
N ALA A 154 13.09 10.54 8.32
CA ALA A 154 13.90 9.82 9.31
C ALA A 154 13.74 10.41 10.72
N ASP A 155 13.69 11.74 10.85
CA ASP A 155 13.48 12.44 12.12
C ASP A 155 12.09 12.17 12.69
N VAL A 156 11.04 12.14 11.85
CA VAL A 156 9.68 11.75 12.26
C VAL A 156 9.64 10.30 12.75
N VAL A 157 10.21 9.36 11.98
CA VAL A 157 10.28 7.94 12.37
C VAL A 157 11.06 7.77 13.67
N THR A 158 12.18 8.47 13.82
CA THR A 158 13.00 8.43 15.03
C THR A 158 12.29 9.06 16.23
N SER A 159 11.52 10.13 16.01
CA SER A 159 10.71 10.79 17.04
C SER A 159 9.57 9.88 17.50
N LEU A 160 8.90 9.20 16.57
CA LEU A 160 7.92 8.16 16.88
C LEU A 160 8.55 7.02 17.67
N ALA A 161 9.72 6.52 17.24
CA ALA A 161 10.44 5.48 17.97
C ALA A 161 10.89 5.93 19.38
N ARG A 162 11.23 7.22 19.56
CA ARG A 162 11.51 7.81 20.87
C ARG A 162 10.24 7.93 21.72
N ALA A 163 9.12 8.33 21.15
CA ALA A 163 7.82 8.37 21.83
C ALA A 163 7.40 6.96 22.28
N PHE A 164 7.54 5.95 21.43
CA PHE A 164 7.33 4.55 21.79
C PHE A 164 8.28 4.10 22.90
N ARG A 165 9.58 4.44 22.84
CA ARG A 165 10.52 4.17 23.93
C ARG A 165 10.13 4.88 25.24
N TRP A 166 9.59 6.09 25.17
CA TRP A 166 9.08 6.82 26.34
C TRP A 166 7.81 6.20 26.91
N ILE A 167 6.90 5.72 26.07
CA ILE A 167 5.71 4.97 26.50
C ILE A 167 6.15 3.67 27.18
N ILE A 168 7.11 2.95 26.59
CA ILE A 168 7.69 1.74 27.17
C ILE A 168 8.39 2.05 28.50
N ARG A 169 9.20 3.12 28.58
CA ARG A 169 9.85 3.54 29.84
C ARG A 169 8.86 4.04 30.88
N GLY A 170 7.79 4.74 30.48
CA GLY A 170 6.72 5.19 31.36
C GLY A 170 5.95 4.01 31.93
N TYR A 171 5.70 2.98 31.11
CA TYR A 171 5.17 1.70 31.55
C TYR A 171 6.12 1.01 32.54
N ASN A 172 7.43 1.04 32.27
CA ASN A 172 8.47 0.50 33.16
C ASN A 172 8.67 1.34 34.45
N LYS A 173 8.31 2.62 34.46
CA LYS A 173 8.38 3.46 35.67
C LYS A 173 7.11 3.37 36.52
N LEU A 174 5.96 3.11 35.89
CA LEU A 174 4.74 2.60 36.53
C LEU A 174 4.94 1.18 37.11
N GLU A 175 5.93 0.43 36.62
CA GLU A 175 6.43 -0.84 37.16
C GLU A 175 7.14 -0.65 38.51
N GLU A 176 7.99 0.37 38.65
CA GLU A 176 8.72 0.71 39.89
C GLU A 176 7.77 1.25 40.99
N TRP A 177 6.76 2.04 40.62
CA TRP A 177 5.82 2.64 41.58
C TRP A 177 4.78 1.64 42.13
N ASN A 178 4.57 0.51 41.44
CA ASN A 178 3.66 -0.56 41.86
C ASN A 178 4.39 -1.80 42.39
N ALA A 179 5.65 -1.65 42.83
CA ALA A 179 6.52 -2.71 43.34
C ALA A 179 6.31 -3.04 44.84
N SER A 180 5.10 -2.83 45.37
CA SER A 180 4.66 -3.43 46.61
C SER A 180 3.59 -4.46 46.28
N ASP A 181 3.93 -5.72 46.50
CA ASP A 181 3.15 -6.95 46.30
C ASP A 181 3.08 -7.57 44.88
N ASN A 182 3.90 -8.62 44.77
CA ASN A 182 3.72 -9.83 43.96
C ASN A 182 4.38 -9.89 42.56
N GLU A 183 5.71 -9.74 42.55
CA GLU A 183 6.59 -9.86 41.38
C GLU A 183 6.56 -11.24 40.69
N LYS A 184 6.29 -12.33 41.44
CA LYS A 184 6.22 -13.70 40.90
C LYS A 184 4.98 -13.92 40.03
N SER A 185 3.82 -13.42 40.48
CA SER A 185 2.58 -13.47 39.69
C SER A 185 2.64 -12.58 38.45
N ARG A 186 3.44 -11.50 38.49
CA ARG A 186 3.61 -10.58 37.35
C ARG A 186 4.60 -11.10 36.30
N ARG A 187 5.74 -11.69 36.68
CA ARG A 187 6.65 -12.37 35.73
C ARG A 187 5.95 -13.52 35.00
N ALA A 188 5.06 -14.24 35.70
CA ALA A 188 4.22 -15.27 35.08
C ALA A 188 3.26 -14.69 34.02
N ARG A 189 2.62 -13.53 34.28
CA ARG A 189 1.73 -12.85 33.32
C ARG A 189 2.51 -12.29 32.11
N LEU A 190 3.67 -11.67 32.32
CA LEU A 190 4.49 -11.12 31.22
C LEU A 190 5.02 -12.24 30.31
N ASN A 191 5.54 -13.32 30.90
CA ASN A 191 5.96 -14.49 30.12
C ASN A 191 4.79 -15.13 29.39
N ALA A 192 3.59 -15.18 29.98
CA ALA A 192 2.39 -15.65 29.29
C ALA A 192 2.03 -14.76 28.08
N VAL A 193 2.11 -13.43 28.21
CA VAL A 193 1.87 -12.50 27.08
C VAL A 193 2.95 -12.62 26.01
N LEU A 194 4.23 -12.74 26.36
CA LEU A 194 5.31 -12.92 25.39
C LEU A 194 5.21 -14.27 24.66
N VAL A 195 4.83 -15.33 25.36
CA VAL A 195 4.57 -16.64 24.76
C VAL A 195 3.36 -16.56 23.83
N ASP A 196 2.28 -15.89 24.23
CA ASP A 196 1.10 -15.65 23.38
C ASP A 196 1.44 -14.82 22.12
N LEU A 197 2.24 -13.77 22.26
CA LEU A 197 2.70 -12.95 21.12
C LEU A 197 3.62 -13.73 20.19
N LYS A 198 4.53 -14.55 20.71
CA LYS A 198 5.38 -15.44 19.89
C LYS A 198 4.56 -16.52 19.20
N ALA A 199 3.61 -17.12 19.89
CA ALA A 199 2.70 -18.10 19.32
C ALA A 199 1.86 -17.49 18.19
N LYS A 200 1.27 -16.30 18.40
CA LYS A 200 0.55 -15.54 17.36
C LYS A 200 1.45 -15.16 16.19
N SER A 201 2.70 -14.76 16.44
CA SER A 201 3.67 -14.45 15.38
C SER A 201 4.03 -15.69 14.55
N GLU A 202 4.28 -16.82 15.19
CA GLU A 202 4.55 -18.08 14.51
C GLU A 202 3.33 -18.60 13.74
N GLU A 203 2.14 -18.48 14.32
CA GLU A 203 0.88 -18.84 13.68
C GLU A 203 0.64 -17.97 12.44
N ASN A 204 0.81 -16.66 12.55
CA ASN A 204 0.76 -15.74 11.42
C ASN A 204 1.79 -16.11 10.34
N ARG A 205 3.01 -16.48 10.73
CA ARG A 205 4.05 -16.92 9.79
C ARG A 205 3.69 -18.25 9.11
N ARG A 206 3.16 -19.22 9.83
CA ARG A 206 2.70 -20.52 9.29
C ARG A 206 1.51 -20.32 8.35
N ASN A 207 0.55 -19.48 8.72
CA ASN A 207 -0.60 -19.15 7.88
C ASN A 207 -0.15 -18.45 6.61
N TRP A 208 0.78 -17.49 6.71
CA TRP A 208 1.39 -16.84 5.56
C TRP A 208 2.13 -17.83 4.63
N LEU A 209 2.92 -18.76 5.19
CA LEU A 209 3.61 -19.79 4.40
C LEU A 209 2.61 -20.72 3.70
N ARG A 210 1.60 -21.22 4.42
CA ARG A 210 0.55 -22.07 3.84
C ARG A 210 -0.17 -21.37 2.70
N ARG A 211 -0.53 -20.10 2.90
CA ARG A 211 -1.18 -19.26 1.90
C ARG A 211 -0.31 -19.07 0.67
N ARG A 212 0.97 -18.76 0.86
CA ARG A 212 1.94 -18.64 -0.24
C ARG A 212 2.12 -19.96 -1.01
N THR A 213 2.17 -21.09 -0.33
CA THR A 213 2.21 -22.41 -0.98
C THR A 213 0.96 -22.66 -1.82
N ARG A 214 -0.24 -22.34 -1.30
CA ARG A 214 -1.50 -22.46 -2.06
C ARG A 214 -1.51 -21.59 -3.31
N ILE A 215 -1.06 -20.33 -3.19
CA ILE A 215 -1.01 -19.39 -4.32
C ILE A 215 -0.12 -19.93 -5.44
N ILE A 216 0.99 -20.58 -5.09
CA ILE A 216 1.92 -21.17 -6.07
C ILE A 216 1.30 -22.41 -6.73
N SER A 217 0.56 -23.24 -5.99
CA SER A 217 -0.01 -24.47 -6.53
C SER A 217 -1.26 -24.23 -7.38
N ASP A 218 -2.17 -23.39 -6.92
CA ASP A 218 -3.42 -23.03 -7.59
C ASP A 218 -3.83 -21.61 -7.16
N PRO A 219 -3.48 -20.58 -7.94
CA PRO A 219 -3.73 -19.20 -7.57
C PRO A 219 -5.23 -18.87 -7.47
N TYR A 220 -6.07 -19.52 -8.28
CA TYR A 220 -7.52 -19.26 -8.29
C TYR A 220 -8.20 -19.91 -7.09
N ALA A 221 -7.90 -21.19 -6.79
CA ALA A 221 -8.45 -21.84 -5.60
C ALA A 221 -7.96 -21.14 -4.32
N ALA A 222 -6.71 -20.69 -4.28
CA ALA A 222 -6.19 -19.88 -3.18
C ALA A 222 -6.97 -18.57 -3.02
N LEU A 223 -7.20 -17.85 -4.12
CA LEU A 223 -7.93 -16.59 -4.10
C LEU A 223 -9.39 -16.77 -3.65
N GLN A 224 -10.08 -17.80 -4.12
CA GLN A 224 -11.43 -18.13 -3.65
C GLN A 224 -11.46 -18.45 -2.16
N ALA A 225 -10.49 -19.22 -1.66
CA ALA A 225 -10.38 -19.55 -0.24
C ALA A 225 -10.18 -18.30 0.62
N ASP A 226 -9.32 -17.40 0.16
CA ASP A 226 -9.05 -16.14 0.85
C ASP A 226 -10.25 -15.17 0.81
N VAL A 227 -11.01 -15.12 -0.29
CA VAL A 227 -12.26 -14.35 -0.36
C VAL A 227 -13.29 -14.89 0.64
N ARG A 228 -13.46 -16.22 0.72
CA ARG A 228 -14.32 -16.85 1.74
C ARG A 228 -13.84 -16.50 3.15
N GLU A 229 -12.53 -16.52 3.39
CA GLU A 229 -11.95 -16.16 4.68
C GLU A 229 -12.20 -14.68 5.03
N ALA A 230 -12.11 -13.77 4.05
CA ALA A 230 -12.42 -12.35 4.24
C ALA A 230 -13.91 -12.13 4.57
N ILE A 231 -14.83 -12.81 3.86
CA ILE A 231 -16.27 -12.77 4.15
C ILE A 231 -16.54 -13.30 5.56
N ALA A 232 -15.88 -14.40 5.95
CA ALA A 232 -16.03 -14.95 7.28
C ALA A 232 -15.46 -14.02 8.37
N ALA A 233 -14.34 -13.34 8.11
CA ALA A 233 -13.78 -12.33 9.01
C ALA A 233 -14.72 -11.11 9.17
N LEU A 234 -15.30 -10.64 8.06
CA LEU A 234 -16.35 -9.62 8.07
C LEU A 234 -17.52 -10.05 8.96
N LYS A 235 -18.08 -11.24 8.75
CA LYS A 235 -19.20 -11.80 9.55
C LYS A 235 -18.86 -11.99 11.03
N ARG A 236 -17.62 -12.29 11.38
CA ARG A 236 -17.15 -12.41 12.78
C ARG A 236 -16.79 -11.09 13.47
N LYS A 237 -16.88 -9.97 12.76
CA LYS A 237 -16.42 -8.65 13.22
C LYS A 237 -14.91 -8.57 13.49
N ASP A 238 -14.14 -9.38 12.77
CA ASP A 238 -12.68 -9.47 12.91
C ASP A 238 -11.99 -8.52 11.94
N LEU A 239 -11.77 -7.27 12.37
CA LEU A 239 -11.09 -6.27 11.53
C LEU A 239 -9.66 -6.70 11.19
N GLN A 240 -8.93 -7.30 12.13
CA GLN A 240 -7.54 -7.65 11.90
C GLN A 240 -7.44 -8.78 10.87
N GLY A 241 -8.27 -9.82 10.99
CA GLY A 241 -8.36 -10.89 10.00
C GLY A 241 -8.74 -10.36 8.62
N PHE A 242 -9.71 -9.44 8.56
CA PHE A 242 -10.11 -8.80 7.31
C PHE A 242 -8.98 -7.98 6.67
N GLU A 243 -8.29 -7.11 7.43
CA GLU A 243 -7.18 -6.28 6.94
C GLU A 243 -5.91 -7.08 6.60
N ASN A 244 -5.76 -8.27 7.18
CA ASN A 244 -4.68 -9.22 6.81
C ASN A 244 -4.92 -9.83 5.43
N ILE A 245 -6.17 -9.87 4.95
CA ILE A 245 -6.56 -10.48 3.68
C ILE A 245 -6.80 -9.41 2.60
N ILE A 246 -7.56 -8.37 2.93
CA ILE A 246 -7.99 -7.32 2.00
C ILE A 246 -7.05 -6.11 2.09
N HIS A 247 -6.67 -5.56 0.94
CA HIS A 247 -5.94 -4.30 0.84
C HIS A 247 -6.91 -3.11 0.96
N VAL A 248 -7.32 -2.78 2.20
CA VAL A 248 -8.34 -1.75 2.49
C VAL A 248 -8.13 -0.40 1.77
N PRO A 249 -6.92 0.18 1.68
CA PRO A 249 -6.73 1.42 0.92
C PRO A 249 -7.08 1.30 -0.56
N LEU A 250 -6.78 0.14 -1.16
CA LEU A 250 -7.02 -0.09 -2.59
C LEU A 250 -8.49 -0.48 -2.83
N PHE A 251 -9.11 -1.17 -1.89
CA PHE A 251 -10.57 -1.34 -1.89
C PHE A 251 -11.29 0.00 -1.94
N ALA A 252 -10.93 0.93 -1.04
CA ALA A 252 -11.57 2.24 -0.97
C ALA A 252 -11.32 3.06 -2.24
N HIS A 253 -10.12 2.94 -2.81
CA HIS A 253 -9.79 3.53 -4.10
C HIS A 253 -10.65 2.99 -5.23
N ASN A 254 -10.71 1.67 -5.43
CA ASN A 254 -11.48 1.06 -6.52
C ASN A 254 -12.98 1.30 -6.37
N LEU A 255 -13.49 1.36 -5.13
CA LEU A 255 -14.88 1.73 -4.89
C LEU A 255 -15.14 3.17 -5.29
N ALA A 256 -14.29 4.11 -4.87
CA ALA A 256 -14.39 5.50 -5.27
C ALA A 256 -14.30 5.63 -6.81
N GLU A 257 -13.35 4.95 -7.45
CA GLU A 257 -13.24 4.94 -8.91
C GLU A 257 -14.51 4.43 -9.59
N ALA A 258 -15.09 3.32 -9.10
CA ALA A 258 -16.33 2.78 -9.67
C ALA A 258 -17.51 3.74 -9.54
N MET A 259 -17.62 4.43 -8.39
CA MET A 259 -18.67 5.44 -8.14
C MET A 259 -18.51 6.70 -8.98
N THR A 260 -17.28 6.99 -9.43
CA THR A 260 -16.93 8.17 -10.20
C THR A 260 -16.59 7.85 -11.66
N ALA A 261 -16.80 6.62 -12.12
CA ALA A 261 -16.36 6.21 -13.46
C ALA A 261 -17.08 7.00 -14.58
N ASP A 262 -18.33 7.40 -14.35
CA ASP A 262 -19.11 8.25 -15.27
C ASP A 262 -18.79 9.75 -15.16
N PHE A 263 -17.90 10.17 -14.25
CA PHE A 263 -17.47 11.56 -14.22
C PHE A 263 -16.55 11.82 -15.42
N GLY A 264 -17.10 12.48 -16.44
CA GLY A 264 -16.30 13.24 -17.38
C GLY A 264 -15.54 14.31 -16.60
N PHE A 265 -14.26 14.04 -16.31
CA PHE A 265 -13.35 15.01 -15.71
C PHE A 265 -13.21 16.20 -16.68
N GLY A 266 -14.17 17.14 -16.67
CA GLY A 266 -14.22 18.33 -17.52
C GLY A 266 -15.31 19.33 -17.12
N SER A 267 -16.59 18.93 -17.11
CA SER A 267 -17.73 19.82 -16.80
C SER A 267 -18.11 19.85 -15.32
N ASP A 268 -18.02 18.70 -14.66
CA ASP A 268 -18.59 18.51 -13.32
C ASP A 268 -17.61 18.89 -12.19
N TYR A 269 -16.40 19.33 -12.55
CA TYR A 269 -15.40 19.92 -11.64
C TYR A 269 -15.98 21.09 -10.85
N MET A 270 -16.92 21.83 -11.43
CA MET A 270 -17.56 23.00 -10.81
C MET A 270 -18.51 22.60 -9.66
N GLY A 271 -19.13 21.41 -9.71
CA GLY A 271 -20.06 20.95 -8.66
C GLY A 271 -19.35 20.35 -7.45
N VAL A 272 -18.18 19.74 -7.67
CA VAL A 272 -17.39 19.11 -6.60
C VAL A 272 -16.75 20.16 -5.66
N ALA A 273 -16.52 21.37 -6.16
CA ALA A 273 -15.79 22.42 -5.45
C ALA A 273 -16.55 23.11 -4.31
N ASN A 274 -17.86 22.90 -4.14
CA ASN A 274 -18.64 23.75 -3.22
C ASN A 274 -18.41 23.46 -1.72
N ASN A 275 -17.74 22.35 -1.39
CA ASN A 275 -17.40 21.98 -0.01
C ASN A 275 -15.92 22.20 0.33
N CYS A 276 -15.12 22.75 -0.58
CA CYS A 276 -13.69 22.88 -0.43
C CYS A 276 -13.20 24.26 -0.91
N GLY A 277 -12.07 24.72 -0.37
CA GLY A 277 -11.52 26.02 -0.75
C GLY A 277 -11.08 25.99 -2.21
N MET A 278 -11.92 26.50 -3.12
CA MET A 278 -11.73 26.37 -4.57
C MET A 278 -10.33 26.85 -5.02
N PHE A 279 -9.87 27.99 -4.52
CA PHE A 279 -8.53 28.50 -4.82
C PHE A 279 -7.41 27.56 -4.34
N ALA A 280 -7.53 27.04 -3.11
CA ALA A 280 -6.56 26.11 -2.54
C ALA A 280 -6.58 24.74 -3.25
N LEU A 281 -7.74 24.31 -3.74
CA LEU A 281 -7.87 23.09 -4.55
C LEU A 281 -7.23 23.27 -5.93
N ILE A 282 -7.50 24.40 -6.61
CA ILE A 282 -6.89 24.74 -7.90
C ILE A 282 -5.36 24.81 -7.76
N GLU A 283 -4.84 25.49 -6.74
CA GLU A 283 -3.40 25.55 -6.48
C GLU A 283 -2.81 24.15 -6.20
N ALA A 284 -3.53 23.31 -5.47
CA ALA A 284 -3.08 21.94 -5.21
C ALA A 284 -3.05 21.07 -6.48
N MET A 285 -3.95 21.33 -7.44
CA MET A 285 -4.00 20.62 -8.72
C MET A 285 -2.81 20.92 -9.63
N GLU A 286 -2.12 22.04 -9.44
CA GLU A 286 -0.84 22.29 -10.14
C GLU A 286 0.25 21.31 -9.72
N LYS A 287 0.12 20.74 -8.51
CA LYS A 287 1.14 19.92 -7.85
C LYS A 287 0.76 18.43 -7.76
N GLN A 288 -0.52 18.10 -7.90
CA GLN A 288 -1.05 16.74 -7.74
C GLN A 288 -2.12 16.44 -8.78
N SER A 289 -2.31 15.18 -9.12
CA SER A 289 -3.37 14.72 -10.02
C SER A 289 -4.73 15.25 -9.57
N PRO A 290 -5.45 16.02 -10.42
CA PRO A 290 -6.79 16.50 -10.11
C PRO A 290 -7.74 15.37 -9.69
N ARG A 291 -7.62 14.22 -10.36
CA ARG A 291 -8.37 13.01 -10.05
C ARG A 291 -8.12 12.52 -8.63
N ASP A 292 -6.87 12.42 -8.21
CA ASP A 292 -6.54 11.93 -6.86
C ASP A 292 -7.02 12.90 -5.77
N LEU A 293 -6.91 14.20 -6.01
CA LEU A 293 -7.38 15.23 -5.09
C LEU A 293 -8.89 15.19 -4.88
N LEU A 294 -9.66 14.93 -5.94
CA LEU A 294 -11.13 14.88 -5.90
C LEU A 294 -11.65 13.56 -5.33
N LEU A 295 -10.94 12.45 -5.54
CA LEU A 295 -11.32 11.15 -4.98
C LEU A 295 -10.93 11.01 -3.51
N LYS A 296 -9.99 11.81 -3.00
CA LYS A 296 -9.48 11.68 -1.63
C LYS A 296 -10.56 11.74 -0.54
N PRO A 297 -11.55 12.66 -0.56
CA PRO A 297 -12.63 12.65 0.42
C PRO A 297 -13.46 11.36 0.38
N VAL A 298 -13.77 10.86 -0.82
CA VAL A 298 -14.49 9.59 -1.00
C VAL A 298 -13.66 8.43 -0.44
N GLN A 299 -12.38 8.34 -0.82
CA GLN A 299 -11.49 7.29 -0.35
C GLN A 299 -11.36 7.24 1.19
N GLU A 300 -11.14 8.38 1.84
CA GLU A 300 -11.01 8.42 3.31
C GLU A 300 -12.35 8.10 4.00
N THR A 301 -13.47 8.57 3.44
CA THR A 301 -14.82 8.23 3.92
C THR A 301 -15.06 6.72 3.89
N TYR A 302 -14.91 6.09 2.73
CA TYR A 302 -15.25 4.69 2.54
C TYR A 302 -14.25 3.75 3.22
N LYS A 303 -12.99 4.15 3.35
CA LYS A 303 -11.99 3.47 4.18
C LYS A 303 -12.38 3.46 5.66
N ALA A 304 -12.83 4.60 6.20
CA ALA A 304 -13.30 4.69 7.58
C ALA A 304 -14.57 3.87 7.79
N ILE A 305 -15.53 3.98 6.87
CA ILE A 305 -16.79 3.23 6.90
C ILE A 305 -16.55 1.73 6.85
N LEU A 306 -15.69 1.24 5.96
CA LEU A 306 -15.40 -0.19 5.86
C LEU A 306 -14.87 -0.75 7.19
N ARG A 307 -13.97 -0.02 7.85
CA ARG A 307 -13.42 -0.44 9.16
C ARG A 307 -14.49 -0.49 10.24
N VAL A 308 -15.39 0.49 10.24
CA VAL A 308 -16.52 0.56 11.18
C VAL A 308 -17.53 -0.55 10.89
N LEU A 309 -17.84 -0.78 9.61
CA LEU A 309 -18.73 -1.84 9.15
C LEU A 309 -18.21 -3.21 9.60
N VAL A 310 -16.93 -3.48 9.40
CA VAL A 310 -16.32 -4.74 9.87
C VAL A 310 -16.42 -4.85 11.38
N LYS A 311 -16.01 -3.82 12.15
CA LYS A 311 -16.02 -3.90 13.62
C LYS A 311 -17.41 -4.01 14.25
N SER A 312 -18.41 -3.36 13.67
CA SER A 312 -19.69 -3.14 14.35
C SER A 312 -20.90 -3.73 13.63
N HIS A 313 -20.76 -4.12 12.35
CA HIS A 313 -21.86 -4.37 11.41
C HIS A 313 -22.84 -3.21 11.30
N ARG A 314 -22.34 -1.98 11.49
CA ARG A 314 -23.11 -0.75 11.38
C ARG A 314 -22.35 0.24 10.52
N LEU A 315 -23.11 1.11 9.87
CA LEU A 315 -22.59 2.30 9.21
C LEU A 315 -22.83 3.46 10.18
N LEU A 316 -21.76 3.99 10.79
CA LEU A 316 -21.89 5.03 11.84
C LEU A 316 -21.92 6.46 11.26
N ARG A 317 -21.59 6.64 9.98
CA ARG A 317 -21.56 7.93 9.31
C ARG A 317 -22.02 7.75 7.86
N GLU A 318 -23.07 8.48 7.50
CA GLU A 318 -23.69 8.40 6.17
C GLU A 318 -23.31 9.59 5.29
N ASP A 319 -22.65 10.60 5.86
CA ASP A 319 -22.11 11.75 5.13
C ASP A 319 -20.66 11.54 4.70
N LEU A 320 -20.23 12.34 3.72
CA LEU A 320 -18.85 12.39 3.28
C LEU A 320 -17.95 12.98 4.38
N ILE A 321 -16.83 12.31 4.66
CA ILE A 321 -15.75 12.80 5.52
C ILE A 321 -14.81 13.64 4.66
N MET A 322 -14.78 14.94 4.94
CA MET A 322 -13.77 15.83 4.36
C MET A 322 -12.43 15.61 5.08
N PRO A 323 -11.29 15.54 4.37
CA PRO A 323 -9.98 15.48 5.01
C PRO A 323 -9.67 16.78 5.77
N ASP A 324 -8.95 16.67 6.89
CA ASP A 324 -8.50 17.80 7.71
C ASP A 324 -7.31 18.56 7.05
N ASP A 325 -7.50 19.07 5.83
CA ASP A 325 -6.52 19.84 5.07
C ASP A 325 -7.16 21.20 4.70
N PRO A 326 -6.44 22.33 4.80
CA PRO A 326 -6.96 23.64 4.46
C PRO A 326 -7.64 23.71 3.08
N LYS A 327 -7.18 22.93 2.09
CA LYS A 327 -7.83 22.94 0.77
C LYS A 327 -9.21 22.29 0.74
N TYR A 328 -9.57 21.49 1.74
CA TYR A 328 -10.91 20.91 1.91
C TYR A 328 -11.74 21.64 2.96
N SER A 329 -11.30 22.82 3.44
CA SER A 329 -12.14 23.65 4.30
C SER A 329 -13.36 24.15 3.53
N VAL A 330 -14.53 24.05 4.13
CA VAL A 330 -15.76 24.61 3.57
C VAL A 330 -15.63 26.13 3.50
N SER A 331 -15.74 26.72 2.32
CA SER A 331 -15.89 28.16 2.17
C SER A 331 -17.27 28.58 2.66
N GLU A 332 -17.37 29.72 3.35
CA GLU A 332 -18.68 30.30 3.64
C GLU A 332 -19.40 30.53 2.30
N PRO A 333 -20.67 30.10 2.15
CA PRO A 333 -21.38 30.26 0.90
C PRO A 333 -21.53 31.77 0.58
N GLU A 334 -20.88 32.22 -0.50
CA GLU A 334 -21.06 33.57 -1.01
C GLU A 334 -22.32 33.62 -1.89
N GLY A 335 -23.49 33.86 -1.28
CA GLY A 335 -24.75 34.12 -1.97
C GLY A 335 -25.86 33.08 -1.73
N ASP A 336 -27.03 33.31 -2.33
CA ASP A 336 -28.24 32.48 -2.17
C ASP A 336 -28.22 31.18 -2.99
N TYR A 337 -27.14 30.90 -3.73
CA TYR A 337 -27.01 29.68 -4.52
C TYR A 337 -26.66 28.51 -3.60
N GLN A 338 -27.66 27.69 -3.26
CA GLN A 338 -27.45 26.36 -2.71
C GLN A 338 -26.91 25.45 -3.82
N TYR A 339 -25.59 25.41 -4.02
CA TYR A 339 -25.03 24.37 -4.87
C TYR A 339 -25.10 23.02 -4.16
N ASP A 340 -25.33 21.98 -4.95
CA ASP A 340 -25.29 20.61 -4.47
C ASP A 340 -23.94 20.30 -3.84
N SER A 341 -23.98 19.81 -2.60
CA SER A 341 -22.79 19.46 -1.86
C SER A 341 -22.16 18.18 -2.44
N LEU A 342 -20.84 18.03 -2.32
CA LEU A 342 -20.12 16.78 -2.64
C LEU A 342 -20.74 15.55 -1.96
N SER A 343 -21.27 15.74 -0.77
CA SER A 343 -22.04 14.75 0.00
C SER A 343 -23.36 14.34 -0.65
N ASN A 344 -23.98 15.19 -1.48
CA ASN A 344 -25.20 14.86 -2.24
C ASN A 344 -24.92 13.88 -3.39
N TYR A 345 -23.66 13.78 -3.82
CA TYR A 345 -23.25 12.85 -4.88
C TYR A 345 -22.61 11.58 -4.30
N TYR A 346 -21.59 11.76 -3.46
CA TYR A 346 -20.74 10.65 -3.01
C TYR A 346 -20.91 10.29 -1.54
N GLY A 347 -21.83 10.97 -0.86
CA GLY A 347 -22.23 10.59 0.48
C GLY A 347 -22.77 9.15 0.48
N PRO A 348 -22.30 8.29 1.40
CA PRO A 348 -22.86 6.96 1.59
C PRO A 348 -24.40 6.95 1.67
N ARG A 349 -24.98 8.00 2.26
CA ARG A 349 -26.44 8.21 2.36
C ARG A 349 -27.15 8.04 1.02
N ASN A 350 -26.67 8.65 -0.06
CA ASN A 350 -27.38 8.60 -1.35
C ASN A 350 -27.45 7.16 -1.87
N TYR A 351 -26.36 6.40 -1.71
CA TYR A 351 -26.32 5.00 -2.11
C TYR A 351 -27.12 4.09 -1.19
N LEU A 352 -27.22 4.41 0.11
CA LEU A 352 -28.08 3.69 1.04
C LEU A 352 -29.56 3.97 0.79
N ASP A 353 -29.91 5.19 0.40
CA ASP A 353 -31.27 5.56 0.01
C ASP A 353 -31.65 4.91 -1.32
N LEU A 354 -30.67 4.69 -2.20
CA LEU A 354 -30.84 4.01 -3.48
C LEU A 354 -30.91 2.48 -3.34
N PHE A 355 -29.84 1.87 -2.83
CA PHE A 355 -29.67 0.41 -2.75
C PHE A 355 -30.26 -0.21 -1.50
N GLY A 356 -30.64 0.59 -0.50
CA GLY A 356 -31.06 0.10 0.80
C GLY A 356 -29.90 -0.33 1.68
N ARG A 357 -30.26 -0.85 2.86
CA ARG A 357 -29.33 -1.35 3.88
C ARG A 357 -29.26 -2.87 3.94
N ASP A 358 -30.09 -3.56 3.16
CA ASP A 358 -30.18 -5.01 3.14
C ASP A 358 -29.25 -5.59 2.07
N TRP A 359 -28.01 -5.86 2.48
CA TRP A 359 -26.94 -6.38 1.64
C TRP A 359 -26.61 -7.78 2.12
N SER A 360 -26.68 -8.75 1.22
CA SER A 360 -26.44 -10.15 1.55
C SER A 360 -25.36 -10.75 0.65
N ILE A 361 -24.46 -11.49 1.30
CA ILE A 361 -23.38 -12.24 0.66
C ILE A 361 -23.55 -13.69 1.12
N ASP A 362 -23.61 -14.62 0.16
CA ASP A 362 -23.67 -16.05 0.44
C ASP A 362 -22.50 -16.44 1.37
N ASP A 363 -22.73 -17.39 2.28
CA ASP A 363 -21.65 -18.00 3.06
C ASP A 363 -20.67 -18.75 2.16
N ASN A 364 -21.17 -19.28 1.05
CA ASN A 364 -20.43 -20.00 0.03
C ASN A 364 -20.69 -19.40 -1.36
N PRO A 365 -20.15 -18.20 -1.65
CA PRO A 365 -20.35 -17.57 -2.94
C PRO A 365 -19.87 -18.48 -4.07
N GLN A 366 -20.66 -18.50 -5.14
CA GLN A 366 -20.22 -19.09 -6.40
C GLN A 366 -19.23 -18.13 -7.05
N PHE A 367 -18.12 -18.69 -7.55
CA PHE A 367 -17.04 -17.93 -8.15
C PHE A 367 -16.99 -18.19 -9.64
N ASP A 368 -17.01 -17.13 -10.44
CA ASP A 368 -16.64 -17.18 -11.84
C ASP A 368 -15.15 -16.83 -11.99
N VAL A 369 -14.40 -17.68 -12.69
CA VAL A 369 -12.95 -17.50 -12.84
C VAL A 369 -12.69 -16.63 -14.06
N LYS A 370 -12.10 -15.45 -13.81
CA LYS A 370 -11.65 -14.52 -14.86
C LYS A 370 -10.14 -14.57 -14.99
N VAL A 371 -9.59 -14.01 -16.06
CA VAL A 371 -8.13 -13.94 -16.26
C VAL A 371 -7.51 -13.11 -15.13
N GLY A 372 -6.82 -13.77 -14.20
CA GLY A 372 -6.15 -13.13 -13.06
C GLY A 372 -7.06 -12.67 -11.92
N ALA A 373 -8.35 -13.01 -11.95
CA ALA A 373 -9.33 -12.61 -10.93
C ALA A 373 -10.39 -13.69 -10.69
N VAL A 374 -11.12 -13.58 -9.59
CA VAL A 374 -12.37 -14.32 -9.37
C VAL A 374 -13.50 -13.33 -9.14
N GLU A 375 -14.61 -13.54 -9.82
CA GLU A 375 -15.83 -12.72 -9.71
C GLU A 375 -16.83 -13.45 -8.79
N PHE A 376 -17.51 -12.71 -7.93
CA PHE A 376 -18.62 -13.22 -7.13
C PHE A 376 -19.67 -12.12 -6.91
N ASP A 377 -20.84 -12.54 -6.47
CA ASP A 377 -22.03 -11.70 -6.41
C ASP A 377 -22.37 -11.27 -4.97
N VAL A 378 -22.79 -10.01 -4.82
CA VAL A 378 -23.37 -9.44 -3.61
C VAL A 378 -24.78 -8.96 -3.93
N VAL A 379 -25.77 -9.53 -3.26
CA VAL A 379 -27.17 -9.15 -3.48
C VAL A 379 -27.45 -7.90 -2.67
N VAL A 380 -27.97 -6.87 -3.33
CA VAL A 380 -28.41 -5.62 -2.70
C VAL A 380 -29.91 -5.48 -2.84
N SER A 381 -30.56 -4.99 -1.79
CA SER A 381 -32.00 -4.75 -1.83
C SER A 381 -32.44 -3.58 -0.96
N ASN A 382 -33.44 -2.87 -1.47
CA ASN A 382 -34.07 -1.76 -0.81
C ASN A 382 -35.52 -2.13 -0.49
N GLN A 383 -35.80 -2.38 0.79
CA GLN A 383 -37.13 -2.80 1.23
C GLN A 383 -38.18 -1.69 1.05
N GLU A 384 -37.78 -0.42 1.07
CA GLU A 384 -38.68 0.73 0.90
C GLU A 384 -39.18 0.84 -0.54
N THR A 385 -38.27 0.76 -1.50
CA THR A 385 -38.60 0.87 -2.94
C THR A 385 -38.95 -0.47 -3.57
N GLY A 386 -38.65 -1.58 -2.90
CA GLY A 386 -38.73 -2.93 -3.45
C GLY A 386 -37.63 -3.26 -4.47
N PHE A 387 -36.59 -2.42 -4.58
CA PHE A 387 -35.47 -2.67 -5.50
C PHE A 387 -34.68 -3.91 -5.07
N ARG A 388 -34.25 -4.71 -6.05
CA ARG A 388 -33.32 -5.81 -5.85
C ARG A 388 -32.36 -5.88 -7.03
N GLY A 389 -31.07 -5.95 -6.73
CA GLY A 389 -30.01 -6.02 -7.72
C GLY A 389 -28.85 -6.89 -7.27
N CYS A 390 -27.85 -7.01 -8.14
CA CYS A 390 -26.64 -7.77 -7.89
C CYS A 390 -25.40 -6.93 -8.20
N LEU A 391 -24.55 -6.73 -7.19
CA LEU A 391 -23.23 -6.12 -7.35
C LEU A 391 -22.20 -7.22 -7.59
N LYS A 392 -21.55 -7.18 -8.75
CA LYS A 392 -20.41 -8.03 -9.08
C LYS A 392 -19.17 -7.50 -8.40
N VAL A 393 -18.40 -8.40 -7.81
CA VAL A 393 -17.15 -8.08 -7.12
C VAL A 393 -16.03 -8.92 -7.70
N ASN A 394 -15.05 -8.25 -8.32
CA ASN A 394 -13.84 -8.86 -8.83
C ASN A 394 -12.74 -8.82 -7.77
N ALA A 395 -12.33 -9.99 -7.28
CA ALA A 395 -11.19 -10.15 -6.41
C ALA A 395 -9.93 -10.50 -7.21
N MET A 396 -8.81 -9.85 -6.91
CA MET A 396 -7.51 -10.14 -7.50
C MET A 396 -6.38 -9.96 -6.48
N TYR A 397 -5.30 -10.73 -6.60
CA TYR A 397 -4.12 -10.50 -5.77
C TYR A 397 -3.36 -9.25 -6.22
N VAL A 398 -2.89 -8.48 -5.25
CA VAL A 398 -1.97 -7.37 -5.43
C VAL A 398 -0.66 -7.60 -4.68
N SER A 399 0.26 -6.63 -4.73
CA SER A 399 1.55 -6.70 -4.05
C SER A 399 1.38 -7.10 -2.57
N GLY A 400 2.25 -8.01 -2.11
CA GLY A 400 2.17 -8.55 -0.75
C GLY A 400 1.09 -9.61 -0.51
N HIS A 401 0.49 -10.19 -1.56
CA HIS A 401 -0.52 -11.26 -1.49
C HIS A 401 -1.82 -10.87 -0.78
N LYS A 402 -2.11 -9.56 -0.70
CA LYS A 402 -3.43 -9.08 -0.31
C LYS A 402 -4.37 -9.07 -1.51
N ILE A 403 -5.66 -9.03 -1.22
CA ILE A 403 -6.71 -8.98 -2.23
C ILE A 403 -7.14 -7.53 -2.44
N SER A 404 -7.21 -7.14 -3.70
CA SER A 404 -7.92 -5.97 -4.19
C SER A 404 -9.31 -6.39 -4.67
N LEU A 405 -10.33 -5.55 -4.42
CA LEU A 405 -11.69 -5.75 -4.90
C LEU A 405 -12.07 -4.61 -5.85
N SER A 406 -12.66 -4.92 -7.00
CA SER A 406 -13.22 -3.95 -7.94
C SER A 406 -14.67 -4.29 -8.29
N PHE A 407 -15.40 -3.30 -8.83
CA PHE A 407 -16.86 -3.34 -8.95
C PHE A 407 -17.29 -3.05 -10.40
N PRO A 408 -17.15 -4.03 -11.32
CA PRO A 408 -17.26 -3.78 -12.75
C PRO A 408 -18.65 -3.35 -13.22
N ASN A 409 -19.72 -3.69 -12.48
CA ASN A 409 -21.09 -3.36 -12.86
C ASN A 409 -21.74 -2.33 -11.92
N PHE A 410 -20.93 -1.58 -11.15
CA PHE A 410 -21.46 -0.63 -10.17
C PHE A 410 -22.38 0.41 -10.81
N LEU A 411 -21.98 0.97 -11.95
CA LEU A 411 -22.75 1.98 -12.68
C LEU A 411 -24.07 1.41 -13.24
N ASP A 412 -24.03 0.23 -13.87
CA ASP A 412 -25.23 -0.43 -14.38
C ASP A 412 -26.24 -0.72 -13.25
N LEU A 413 -25.73 -1.11 -12.08
CA LEU A 413 -26.52 -1.34 -10.88
C LEU A 413 -27.13 -0.04 -10.34
N GLU A 414 -26.34 1.03 -10.28
CA GLU A 414 -26.79 2.38 -9.89
C GLU A 414 -27.91 2.87 -10.81
N GLU A 415 -27.71 2.78 -12.13
CA GLU A 415 -28.70 3.15 -13.13
C GLU A 415 -30.00 2.36 -12.99
N SER A 416 -29.89 1.03 -12.85
CA SER A 416 -31.04 0.15 -12.62
C SER A 416 -31.82 0.53 -11.36
N ALA A 417 -31.12 0.87 -10.28
CA ALA A 417 -31.73 1.27 -9.02
C ALA A 417 -32.45 2.62 -9.15
N TRP A 418 -31.87 3.58 -9.89
CA TRP A 418 -32.49 4.88 -10.15
C TRP A 418 -33.75 4.75 -10.99
N GLU A 419 -33.72 3.95 -12.05
CA GLU A 419 -34.92 3.69 -12.85
C GLU A 419 -36.03 3.05 -12.03
N HIS A 420 -35.67 2.09 -11.16
CA HIS A 420 -36.63 1.46 -10.26
C HIS A 420 -37.22 2.45 -9.28
N ARG A 421 -36.39 3.30 -8.66
CA ARG A 421 -36.83 4.37 -7.75
C ARG A 421 -37.80 5.33 -8.44
N LYS A 422 -37.52 5.80 -9.65
CA LYS A 422 -38.42 6.67 -10.41
C LYS A 422 -39.79 6.02 -10.66
N LYS A 423 -39.81 4.74 -11.03
CA LYS A 423 -41.05 3.97 -11.20
C LYS A 423 -41.82 3.86 -9.89
N TRP A 424 -41.11 3.61 -8.78
CA TRP A 424 -41.70 3.54 -7.44
C TRP A 424 -42.28 4.88 -7.00
N GLU A 425 -41.54 5.99 -7.09
CA GLU A 425 -42.00 7.35 -6.72
C GLU A 425 -43.29 7.72 -7.46
N LYS A 426 -43.32 7.46 -8.78
CA LYS A 426 -44.53 7.65 -9.60
C LYS A 426 -45.71 6.79 -9.12
N SER A 427 -45.45 5.55 -8.68
CA SER A 427 -46.50 4.64 -8.22
C SER A 427 -47.12 5.05 -6.88
N VAL A 428 -46.37 5.74 -6.02
CA VAL A 428 -46.84 6.22 -4.71
C VAL A 428 -47.39 7.65 -4.75
N GLY A 429 -47.49 8.25 -5.93
CA GLY A 429 -47.99 9.62 -6.11
C GLY A 429 -47.06 10.71 -5.59
N LEU A 430 -45.79 10.39 -5.35
CA LEU A 430 -44.76 11.40 -5.17
C LEU A 430 -44.59 12.12 -6.51
N ARG A 431 -44.60 13.46 -6.50
CA ARG A 431 -44.31 14.25 -7.70
C ARG A 431 -43.00 13.77 -8.29
N ASP A 432 -42.96 13.64 -9.61
CA ASP A 432 -41.73 13.35 -10.34
C ASP A 432 -40.68 14.40 -9.92
N PRO A 433 -39.64 14.02 -9.15
CA PRO A 433 -38.62 14.98 -8.73
C PRO A 433 -37.91 15.60 -9.95
N ASN A 434 -38.02 14.95 -11.12
CA ASN A 434 -37.42 15.38 -12.37
C ASN A 434 -38.08 16.64 -12.99
N GLU A 435 -39.15 17.21 -12.40
CA GLU A 435 -39.61 18.55 -12.80
C GLU A 435 -38.74 19.68 -12.21
N GLN A 436 -37.88 19.40 -11.22
CA GLN A 436 -36.93 20.41 -10.69
C GLN A 436 -35.50 19.90 -10.45
N ASP A 437 -35.25 18.65 -10.04
CA ASP A 437 -33.92 18.22 -9.60
C ASP A 437 -33.61 16.75 -9.96
N LEU A 438 -33.39 16.46 -11.25
CA LEU A 438 -32.47 15.37 -11.55
C LEU A 438 -31.07 15.84 -11.15
N PRO A 439 -30.27 15.03 -10.44
CA PRO A 439 -28.84 15.27 -10.41
C PRO A 439 -28.40 15.37 -11.87
N HIS A 440 -27.82 16.52 -12.22
CA HIS A 440 -27.42 16.91 -13.58
C HIS A 440 -26.73 15.78 -14.40
N ARG A 441 -26.15 14.78 -13.72
CA ARG A 441 -25.63 13.49 -14.23
C ARG A 441 -26.39 12.89 -15.41
N ASN A 442 -27.71 12.64 -15.31
CA ASN A 442 -28.42 11.92 -16.39
C ASN A 442 -28.73 12.80 -17.61
N TYR A 443 -28.89 14.10 -17.40
CA TYR A 443 -29.12 15.06 -18.48
C TYR A 443 -27.84 15.27 -19.29
N PHE A 444 -26.70 15.52 -18.63
CA PHE A 444 -25.41 15.68 -19.30
C PHE A 444 -24.92 14.37 -19.93
N ARG A 445 -25.11 13.21 -19.30
CA ARG A 445 -24.80 11.91 -19.91
C ARG A 445 -25.62 11.66 -21.18
N ARG A 446 -26.93 11.93 -21.17
CA ARG A 446 -27.76 11.84 -22.39
C ARG A 446 -27.29 12.82 -23.46
N MET A 447 -27.05 14.07 -23.09
CA MET A 447 -26.60 15.10 -24.01
C MET A 447 -25.24 14.76 -24.63
N MET A 448 -24.27 14.29 -23.84
CA MET A 448 -22.94 13.86 -24.34
C MET A 448 -23.03 12.59 -25.19
N LEU A 449 -23.85 11.60 -24.79
CA LEU A 449 -24.04 10.39 -25.60
C LEU A 449 -24.80 10.68 -26.90
N GLU A 450 -25.76 11.61 -26.89
CA GLU A 450 -26.44 12.11 -28.09
C GLU A 450 -25.47 12.89 -28.98
N GLU A 451 -24.66 13.78 -28.42
CA GLU A 451 -23.65 14.56 -29.16
C GLU A 451 -22.55 13.66 -29.75
N MET A 452 -22.09 12.65 -29.01
CA MET A 452 -21.15 11.65 -29.54
C MET A 452 -21.80 10.79 -30.63
N ARG A 453 -23.08 10.45 -30.51
CA ARG A 453 -23.82 9.71 -31.55
C ARG A 453 -24.04 10.58 -32.79
N GLU A 454 -24.32 11.86 -32.63
CA GLU A 454 -24.43 12.83 -33.73
C GLU A 454 -23.09 13.02 -34.44
N ILE A 455 -21.96 13.05 -33.71
CA ILE A 455 -20.61 13.11 -34.29
C ILE A 455 -20.30 11.85 -35.11
N ASP A 456 -20.65 10.66 -34.59
CA ASP A 456 -20.50 9.39 -35.33
C ASP A 456 -21.43 9.32 -36.55
N GLU A 457 -22.65 9.84 -36.46
CA GLU A 457 -23.61 9.93 -37.58
C GLU A 457 -23.22 10.98 -38.64
N MET A 458 -22.44 12.01 -38.27
CA MET A 458 -21.89 13.02 -39.19
C MET A 458 -20.53 12.61 -39.80
N GLY A 459 -19.96 11.49 -39.36
CA GLY A 459 -18.69 10.94 -39.82
C GLY A 459 -18.79 9.97 -41.01
N GLU A 460 -19.99 9.69 -41.52
CA GLU A 460 -20.27 9.02 -42.80
C GLU A 460 -20.67 10.04 -43.88
#